data_AF-A0A956BI49-F1
#
_entry.id   AF-A0A956BI49-F1
#
_cell.length_a   1.000
_cell.length_b   1.000
_cell.length_c   1.000
_cell.angle_alpha   90.00
_cell.angle_beta   90.00
_cell.angle_gamma   90.00
#
_symmetry.space_group_name_H-M   'P 1'
#
loop_
_entity.id
_entity.type
_entity.pdbx_description
1 polymer ?
#
loop_
_entity_poly.entity_id
_entity_poly.type
_entity_poly.pdbx_seq_one_letter_code
_entity_poly.pdbx_strand_id
1 'polypeptide(L)'
;GLALHLFWSEKDARKRCLSEVLVVDCFGEPGVRRNGKRWRVTVDDKEMARFSLLEEAVEAVDYEVGRRGRMTAESARPTAPWRHEKVPEEMRHRVGGSAILPEPLTWGEATRLLALTLFGPKRPGSARVTENARS
;
A
#
# COMPACT_ATOMS: atom_id res chain seq x y z
N GLY A 1 -7.85 3.65 0.81
CA GLY A 1 -7.09 3.81 -0.44
C GLY A 1 -6.94 2.47 -1.12
N LEU A 2 -6.31 2.45 -2.29
CA LEU A 2 -5.77 1.25 -2.93
C LEU A 2 -4.29 1.13 -2.54
N ALA A 3 -3.82 -0.09 -2.35
CA ALA A 3 -2.41 -0.38 -2.07
C ALA A 3 -1.92 -1.46 -3.04
N LEU A 4 -0.75 -1.23 -3.62
CA LEU A 4 -0.05 -2.15 -4.50
C LEU A 4 1.36 -2.37 -3.95
N HIS A 5 1.71 -3.63 -3.70
CA HIS A 5 3.04 -4.03 -3.25
C HIS A 5 3.76 -4.76 -4.37
N LEU A 6 5.04 -4.40 -4.57
CA LEU A 6 5.87 -4.91 -5.66
C LEU A 6 7.35 -4.65 -5.38
N PHE A 7 8.25 -5.20 -6.21
CA PHE A 7 9.66 -4.85 -6.19
C PHE A 7 9.94 -3.70 -7.16
N TRP A 8 10.21 -2.50 -6.63
CA TRP A 8 10.32 -1.27 -7.43
C TRP A 8 11.61 -1.19 -8.25
N SER A 9 12.64 -1.93 -7.82
CA SER A 9 13.90 -2.11 -8.55
C SER A 9 14.45 -3.53 -8.39
N GLU A 10 15.38 -3.92 -9.27
CA GLU A 10 16.11 -5.20 -9.14
C GLU A 10 16.89 -5.32 -7.84
N LYS A 11 17.36 -4.20 -7.30
CA LYS A 11 18.05 -4.17 -6.01
C LYS A 11 17.08 -4.55 -4.90
N ASP A 12 15.85 -4.05 -4.97
CA ASP A 12 14.82 -4.30 -3.96
C ASP A 12 14.34 -5.76 -4.04
N ALA A 13 14.18 -6.31 -5.26
CA ALA A 13 13.93 -7.73 -5.46
C ALA A 13 15.02 -8.62 -4.85
N ARG A 14 16.30 -8.31 -5.13
CA ARG A 14 17.45 -9.05 -4.56
C ARG A 14 17.51 -9.00 -3.04
N LYS A 15 17.19 -7.83 -2.47
CA LYS A 15 17.13 -7.62 -1.01
C LYS A 15 15.83 -8.09 -0.38
N ARG A 16 14.87 -8.56 -1.18
CA ARG A 16 13.51 -8.90 -0.76
C ARG A 16 12.82 -7.75 -0.01
N CYS A 17 13.09 -6.52 -0.43
CA CYS A 17 12.48 -5.31 0.11
C CYS A 17 11.29 -4.94 -0.79
N LEU A 18 10.06 -5.14 -0.31
CA LEU A 18 8.88 -4.71 -1.04
C LEU A 18 8.72 -3.19 -0.93
N SER A 19 8.46 -2.55 -2.05
CA SER A 19 7.97 -1.17 -2.06
C SER A 19 6.44 -1.17 -2.02
N GLU A 20 5.90 -0.13 -1.40
CA GLU A 20 4.47 0.12 -1.31
C GLU A 20 4.09 1.32 -2.19
N VAL A 21 3.15 1.09 -3.10
CA VAL A 21 2.50 2.14 -3.89
C VAL A 21 1.07 2.31 -3.36
N LEU A 22 0.71 3.51 -2.92
CA LEU A 22 -0.64 3.80 -2.43
C LEU A 22 -1.34 4.80 -3.34
N VAL A 23 -2.63 4.55 -3.57
CA VAL A 23 -3.57 5.52 -4.14
C VAL A 23 -4.60 5.87 -3.06
N VAL A 24 -4.51 7.07 -2.50
CA VAL A 24 -5.30 7.47 -1.32
C VAL A 24 -6.25 8.60 -1.68
N ASP A 25 -7.50 8.48 -1.22
CA ASP A 25 -8.46 9.59 -1.26
C ASP A 25 -8.14 10.56 -0.13
N CYS A 26 -7.72 11.77 -0.50
CA CYS A 26 -7.40 12.86 0.41
C CYS A 26 -8.56 13.85 0.57
N PHE A 27 -9.77 13.51 0.14
CA PHE A 27 -10.94 14.37 0.34
C PHE A 27 -11.14 14.70 1.84
N GLY A 28 -11.29 15.99 2.14
CA GLY A 28 -11.40 16.50 3.51
C GLY A 28 -10.06 16.84 4.19
N GLU A 29 -8.92 16.55 3.55
CA GLU A 29 -7.63 17.08 4.02
C GLU A 29 -7.53 18.60 3.79
N PRO A 30 -6.84 19.35 4.67
CA PRO A 30 -6.60 20.78 4.47
C PRO A 30 -6.00 21.08 3.10
N GLY A 31 -6.57 22.06 2.40
CA GLY A 31 -6.11 22.47 1.05
C GLY A 31 -6.64 21.61 -0.11
N VAL A 32 -7.35 20.51 0.14
CA VAL A 32 -7.99 19.71 -0.91
C VAL A 32 -9.40 20.23 -1.19
N ARG A 33 -9.60 20.79 -2.39
CA ARG A 33 -10.91 21.30 -2.83
C ARG A 33 -11.80 20.15 -3.30
N ARG A 34 -13.13 20.34 -3.24
CA ARG A 34 -14.15 19.35 -3.66
C ARG A 34 -13.97 18.87 -5.12
N ASN A 35 -13.53 19.76 -6.01
CA ASN A 35 -13.26 19.45 -7.42
C ASN A 35 -11.76 19.52 -7.73
N GLY A 36 -10.91 19.41 -6.71
CA GLY A 36 -9.45 19.45 -6.84
C GLY A 36 -8.87 18.05 -7.04
N LYS A 37 -7.53 17.99 -7.12
CA LYS A 37 -6.77 16.75 -7.18
C LYS A 37 -6.82 16.02 -5.83
N ARG A 38 -7.87 15.21 -5.64
CA ARG A 38 -8.15 14.50 -4.38
C ARG A 38 -7.40 13.18 -4.23
N TRP A 39 -6.96 12.58 -5.33
CA TRP A 39 -6.29 11.29 -5.29
C TRP A 39 -4.78 11.50 -5.26
N ARG A 40 -4.14 11.04 -4.19
CA ARG A 40 -2.67 11.09 -4.02
C ARG A 40 -2.08 9.73 -4.34
N VAL A 41 -1.01 9.73 -5.12
CA VAL A 41 -0.16 8.55 -5.33
C VAL A 41 1.13 8.71 -4.53
N THR A 42 1.44 7.74 -3.67
CA THR A 42 2.71 7.68 -2.94
C THR A 42 3.47 6.41 -3.29
N VAL A 43 4.80 6.47 -3.20
CA VAL A 43 5.68 5.29 -3.19
C VAL A 43 6.55 5.39 -1.95
N ASP A 44 6.50 4.37 -1.08
CA ASP A 44 7.23 4.33 0.20
C ASP A 44 7.07 5.66 0.98
N ASP A 45 5.81 6.03 1.23
CA ASP A 45 5.36 7.28 1.89
C ASP A 45 5.70 8.61 1.19
N LYS A 46 6.43 8.58 0.07
CA LYS A 46 6.75 9.79 -0.70
C LYS A 46 5.67 10.07 -1.74
N GLU A 47 5.05 11.25 -1.67
CA GLU A 47 4.11 11.73 -2.70
C GLU A 47 4.82 11.88 -4.05
N MET A 48 4.28 11.20 -5.06
CA MET A 48 4.78 11.24 -6.45
C MET A 48 3.90 12.09 -7.34
N ALA A 49 2.58 12.00 -7.17
CA ALA A 49 1.62 12.72 -8.00
C ALA A 49 0.26 12.86 -7.31
N ARG A 50 -0.57 13.77 -7.86
CA ARG A 50 -2.00 13.88 -7.52
C ARG A 50 -2.86 13.97 -8.77
N PHE A 51 -4.04 13.38 -8.68
CA PHE A 51 -5.03 13.27 -9.76
C PHE A 51 -6.42 13.66 -9.28
N SER A 52 -7.28 14.04 -10.22
CA SER A 52 -8.67 14.40 -9.93
C SER A 52 -9.55 13.15 -9.89
N LEU A 53 -9.26 12.16 -10.73
CA LEU A 53 -9.98 10.89 -10.82
C LEU A 53 -9.16 9.72 -10.28
N LEU A 54 -9.85 8.66 -9.82
CA LEU A 54 -9.18 7.47 -9.30
C LEU A 54 -8.53 6.69 -10.44
N GLU A 55 -9.26 6.58 -11.54
CA GLU A 55 -8.90 5.88 -12.76
C GLU A 55 -7.59 6.43 -13.33
N GLU A 56 -7.44 7.76 -13.38
CA GLU A 56 -6.20 8.42 -13.80
C GLU A 56 -5.03 8.07 -12.88
N ALA A 57 -5.26 8.02 -11.56
CA ALA A 57 -4.22 7.67 -10.60
C ALA A 57 -3.79 6.20 -10.76
N VAL A 58 -4.73 5.30 -10.98
CA VAL A 58 -4.46 3.87 -11.22
C VAL A 58 -3.73 3.67 -12.54
N GLU A 59 -4.19 4.30 -13.62
CA GLU A 59 -3.56 4.22 -14.94
C GLU A 59 -2.12 4.74 -14.89
N ALA A 60 -1.87 5.85 -14.18
CA ALA A 60 -0.52 6.37 -13.99
C ALA A 60 0.39 5.39 -13.23
N VAL A 61 -0.14 4.69 -12.23
CA VAL A 61 0.60 3.64 -11.50
C VAL A 61 0.90 2.46 -12.43
N ASP A 62 -0.08 1.96 -13.17
CA ASP A 62 0.10 0.83 -14.09
C ASP A 62 1.13 1.16 -15.18
N TYR A 63 1.06 2.37 -15.74
CA TYR A 63 2.03 2.86 -16.71
C TYR A 63 3.45 2.89 -16.13
N GLU A 64 3.64 3.45 -14.93
CA GLU A 64 4.97 3.52 -14.30
C GLU A 64 5.52 2.12 -13.97
N VAL A 65 4.68 1.22 -13.47
CA VAL A 65 5.05 -0.18 -13.20
C VAL A 65 5.52 -0.87 -14.48
N GLY A 66 4.79 -0.71 -15.59
CA GLY A 66 5.20 -1.22 -16.89
C GLY A 66 6.51 -0.60 -17.39
N ARG A 67 6.67 0.72 -17.23
CA ARG A 67 7.85 1.48 -17.65
C ARG A 67 9.12 1.10 -16.88
N ARG A 68 9.00 0.71 -15.61
CA ARG A 68 10.12 0.26 -14.76
C ARG A 68 10.72 -1.08 -15.22
N GLY A 69 9.99 -1.84 -16.03
CA GLY A 69 10.47 -3.02 -16.69
C GLY A 69 9.82 -4.31 -16.21
N ARG A 70 10.18 -5.40 -16.89
CA ARG A 70 9.48 -6.70 -16.78
C ARG A 70 9.42 -7.22 -15.34
N MET A 71 10.52 -7.15 -14.60
CA MET A 71 10.58 -7.70 -13.25
C MET A 71 9.63 -6.98 -12.28
N THR A 72 9.56 -5.65 -12.35
CA THR A 72 8.64 -4.85 -11.54
C THR A 72 7.19 -5.19 -11.89
N ALA A 73 6.86 -5.22 -13.18
CA ALA A 73 5.53 -5.61 -13.65
C ALA A 73 5.13 -7.04 -13.25
N GLU A 74 6.05 -8.01 -13.34
CA GLU A 74 5.82 -9.39 -12.91
C GLU A 74 5.58 -9.49 -11.40
N SER A 75 6.35 -8.75 -10.60
CA SER A 75 6.23 -8.75 -9.13
C SER A 75 4.93 -8.12 -8.64
N ALA A 76 4.32 -7.21 -9.40
CA ALA A 76 3.06 -6.57 -9.08
C ALA A 76 1.86 -7.53 -9.23
N ARG A 77 1.97 -8.54 -10.10
CA ARG A 77 0.86 -9.43 -10.46
C ARG A 77 0.30 -10.18 -9.25
N PRO A 78 -1.01 -10.51 -9.24
CA PRO A 78 -1.61 -11.35 -8.20
C PRO A 78 -0.96 -12.73 -8.06
N THR A 79 -0.32 -13.22 -9.13
CA THR A 79 0.36 -14.52 -9.20
C THR A 79 1.86 -14.45 -8.91
N ALA A 80 2.37 -13.30 -8.47
CA ALA A 80 3.80 -13.15 -8.18
C ALA A 80 4.26 -14.15 -7.09
N PRO A 81 5.39 -14.86 -7.27
CA PRO A 81 5.82 -15.94 -6.37
C PRO A 81 5.86 -15.53 -4.89
N TRP A 82 6.37 -14.32 -4.61
CA TRP A 82 6.48 -13.79 -3.26
C TRP A 82 5.14 -13.76 -2.52
N ARG A 83 4.01 -13.60 -3.23
CA ARG A 83 2.67 -13.57 -2.62
C ARG A 83 2.26 -14.91 -2.03
N HIS A 84 2.84 -16.01 -2.51
CA HIS A 84 2.52 -17.38 -2.10
C HIS A 84 3.56 -17.97 -1.14
N GLU A 85 4.67 -17.26 -0.90
CA GLU A 85 5.68 -17.68 0.07
C GLU A 85 5.15 -17.57 1.51
N LYS A 86 5.77 -18.30 2.43
CA LYS A 86 5.45 -18.20 3.86
C LYS A 86 5.65 -16.78 4.37
N VAL A 87 4.83 -16.36 5.33
CA VAL A 87 4.96 -15.06 6.01
C VAL A 87 6.37 -14.92 6.61
N PRO A 88 7.15 -13.89 6.24
CA PRO A 88 8.44 -13.61 6.88
C PRO A 88 8.28 -13.37 8.38
N GLU A 89 9.22 -13.86 9.19
CA GLU A 89 9.13 -13.80 10.66
C GLU A 89 8.92 -12.37 11.18
N GLU A 90 9.65 -11.40 10.61
CA GLU A 90 9.53 -9.98 10.92
C GLU A 90 8.11 -9.43 10.70
N MET A 91 7.37 -9.98 9.74
CA MET A 91 6.00 -9.56 9.42
C MET A 91 4.97 -10.27 10.31
N ARG A 92 5.26 -11.48 10.80
CA ARG A 92 4.37 -12.20 11.73
C ARG A 92 4.09 -11.39 12.98
N HIS A 93 5.13 -10.75 13.54
CA HIS A 93 4.99 -9.88 14.71
C HIS A 93 4.19 -8.59 14.44
N ARG A 94 4.13 -8.13 13.18
CA ARG A 94 3.42 -6.90 12.80
C ARG A 94 1.95 -7.13 12.47
N VAL A 95 1.61 -8.33 11.99
CA VAL A 95 0.22 -8.69 11.67
C VAL A 95 -0.48 -9.38 12.86
N GLY A 96 0.29 -10.02 13.74
CA GLY A 96 -0.21 -10.60 14.99
C GLY A 96 -0.69 -9.52 15.96
N GLY A 97 -2.01 -9.43 16.17
CA GLY A 97 -2.61 -8.52 17.15
C GLY A 97 -4.02 -8.04 16.84
N SER A 98 -4.54 -8.28 15.62
CA SER A 98 -5.93 -7.93 15.31
C SER A 98 -6.85 -9.11 15.59
N ALA A 99 -7.68 -9.02 16.64
CA ALA A 99 -8.69 -10.03 16.99
C ALA A 99 -9.78 -10.25 15.92
N ILE A 100 -9.78 -9.45 14.85
CA ILE A 100 -10.84 -9.41 13.82
C ILE A 100 -10.37 -10.03 12.50
N LEU A 101 -9.06 -10.13 12.24
CA LEU A 101 -8.52 -10.62 10.97
C LEU A 101 -7.89 -12.01 11.15
N PRO A 102 -8.03 -12.91 10.16
CA PRO A 102 -7.40 -14.23 10.21
C PRO A 102 -5.87 -14.09 10.20
N GLU A 103 -5.17 -15.07 10.80
CA GLU A 103 -3.72 -15.16 10.68
C GLU A 103 -3.33 -15.37 9.21
N PRO A 104 -2.41 -14.57 8.65
CA PRO A 104 -1.98 -14.75 7.27
C PRO A 104 -1.16 -16.05 7.13
N LEU A 105 -1.43 -16.82 6.09
CA LEU A 105 -0.65 -18.03 5.76
C LEU A 105 0.51 -17.70 4.83
N THR A 106 0.34 -16.66 4.02
CA THR A 106 1.30 -16.23 3.00
C THR A 106 1.76 -14.79 3.16
N TRP A 107 2.94 -14.47 2.64
CA TRP A 107 3.48 -13.10 2.64
C TRP A 107 2.55 -12.12 1.92
N GLY A 108 1.91 -12.55 0.83
CA GLY A 108 0.93 -11.75 0.10
C GLY A 108 -0.29 -11.38 0.94
N GLU A 109 -0.84 -12.35 1.68
CA GLU A 109 -1.95 -12.12 2.61
C GLU A 109 -1.56 -11.20 3.76
N ALA A 110 -0.40 -11.46 4.38
CA ALA A 110 0.12 -10.65 5.48
C ALA A 110 0.26 -9.17 5.07
N THR A 111 0.82 -8.95 3.88
CA THR A 111 1.00 -7.61 3.32
C THR A 111 -0.34 -6.92 3.03
N ARG A 112 -1.30 -7.65 2.45
CA ARG A 112 -2.66 -7.15 2.19
C ARG A 112 -3.40 -6.77 3.47
N LEU A 113 -3.34 -7.61 4.51
CA LEU A 113 -3.99 -7.35 5.80
C LEU A 113 -3.37 -6.15 6.52
N LEU A 114 -2.05 -5.99 6.43
CA LEU A 114 -1.35 -4.84 6.97
C LEU A 114 -1.80 -3.55 6.27
N ALA A 115 -1.83 -3.55 4.93
CA ALA A 115 -2.28 -2.39 4.16
C ALA A 115 -3.76 -2.04 4.42
N LEU A 116 -4.62 -3.05 4.61
CA LEU A 116 -6.02 -2.81 5.01
C LEU A 116 -6.10 -2.17 6.40
N THR A 117 -5.27 -2.62 7.35
CA THR A 117 -5.22 -2.04 8.70
C THR A 117 -4.75 -0.59 8.68
N LEU A 118 -3.74 -0.26 7.86
CA LEU A 118 -3.15 1.07 7.79
C LEU A 118 -3.94 2.06 6.94
N PHE A 119 -4.47 1.61 5.79
CA PHE A 119 -5.03 2.48 4.74
C PHE A 119 -6.44 2.09 4.29
N GLY A 120 -7.04 1.09 4.92
CA GLY A 120 -8.41 0.70 4.67
C GLY A 120 -9.40 1.85 4.92
N PRO A 121 -10.63 1.74 4.39
CA PRO A 121 -11.67 2.73 4.67
C PRO A 121 -11.84 2.86 6.18
N LYS A 122 -11.67 4.09 6.70
CA LYS A 122 -11.97 4.39 8.09
C LYS A 122 -13.46 4.15 8.29
N ARG A 123 -13.83 3.22 9.17
CA ARG A 123 -15.23 3.08 9.56
C ARG A 123 -15.69 4.43 10.12
N PRO A 124 -16.87 4.95 9.74
CA PRO A 124 -17.43 6.09 10.44
C PRO A 124 -17.56 5.71 11.92
N GLY A 125 -16.77 6.38 12.78
CA GLY A 125 -16.71 6.11 14.22
C GLY A 125 -15.39 5.58 14.78
N SER A 126 -14.37 5.23 13.96
CA SER A 126 -13.05 4.85 14.51
C SER A 126 -12.21 6.12 14.80
N ALA A 127 -12.37 6.67 16.01
CA ALA A 127 -11.47 7.70 16.51
C ALA A 127 -10.03 7.15 16.55
N ARG A 128 -9.06 7.91 16.05
CA ARG A 128 -7.64 7.59 16.25
C ARG A 128 -7.38 7.68 17.76
N VAL A 129 -6.99 6.58 18.39
CA VAL A 129 -6.14 6.67 19.57
C VAL A 129 -4.79 7.16 19.04
N THR A 130 -4.61 8.47 18.95
CA THR A 130 -3.28 9.06 18.78
C THR A 130 -2.56 8.88 20.10
N GLU A 131 -1.65 7.92 20.14
CA GLU A 131 -0.69 7.73 21.22
C GLU A 131 0.24 8.95 21.25
N ASN A 132 -0.09 9.90 22.13
CA ASN A 132 0.83 10.93 22.58
C ASN A 132 1.84 10.26 23.52
N ALA A 133 2.90 9.67 22.95
CA ALA A 133 4.10 9.34 23.70
C ALA A 133 5.12 10.50 23.56
N ARG A 134 4.90 11.55 24.33
CA ARG A 134 5.97 12.46 24.80
C ARG A 134 5.69 12.79 26.26
N SER A 135 6.46 12.18 27.14
CA SER A 135 6.92 12.75 28.42
C SER A 135 8.19 12.00 28.81
#